data_AF-A0A2E2YVD5-F1
#
_entry.id   AF-A0A2E2YVD5-F1
#
_cell.length_a   1.000
_cell.length_b   1.000
_cell.length_c   1.000
_cell.angle_alpha   90.00
_cell.angle_beta   90.00
_cell.angle_gamma   90.00
#
_symmetry.space_group_name_H-M   'P 1'
#
loop_
_entity.id
_entity.type
_entity.pdbx_description
1 polymer ?
#
loop_
_entity_poly.entity_id
_entity_poly.type
_entity_poly.pdbx_seq_one_letter_code
_entity_poly.pdbx_strand_id
1 'polypeptide(L)'
;MTSEKPLKATLSELDSYKLTSLDVDTRRSFLNWIADKTRKLQTEAIDFSSEVQSQLDAGDPTVLERVRIKSTRIREEMQRLEDLEQKITDSIERSVIRERMAKFFGSTKRLVVFETLIIALIIFVLALLVYDFTAGADESRPKWLSKDNIFWIDASCCLIFMFEFFLRMKCADDRGFVWRKHWVDFVTSIPIPGEAQLSRFGRFGRLGRFLRILRFLRFLRFFFLFWRGMDKLQDVMDIKMMKKTIKWSVILTIIGAIAVYHFEGVDISKHQAGDSAEQVSSYPLALWWSFTTVLTGGFGDIHNPATIGGQLLTGLLVVMGMVVVGVFTATLTSIFVGEQSEELEKLSTELSEQIAQLAEKVDSMIDEQG
;
A
#
# COMPACT_ATOMS: atom_id res chain seq x y z
N MET A 1 40.94 5.57 25.13
CA MET A 1 39.85 4.56 25.12
C MET A 1 38.56 5.02 25.85
N THR A 2 38.00 6.21 25.58
CA THR A 2 36.78 6.66 26.31
C THR A 2 35.73 7.44 25.51
N SER A 3 35.86 7.63 24.19
CA SER A 3 34.96 8.52 23.44
C SER A 3 34.11 7.91 22.32
N GLU A 4 34.21 6.61 22.01
CA GLU A 4 33.40 6.00 20.92
C GLU A 4 32.05 5.40 21.36
N LYS A 5 31.94 4.93 22.61
CA LYS A 5 30.65 4.49 23.18
C LYS A 5 29.54 5.56 23.16
N PRO A 6 29.80 6.86 23.43
CA PRO A 6 28.74 7.86 23.39
C PRO A 6 28.20 8.07 21.98
N LEU A 7 28.99 7.98 20.91
CA LEU A 7 28.51 8.27 19.56
C LEU A 7 27.56 7.19 19.03
N LYS A 8 27.93 5.89 19.13
CA LYS A 8 27.03 4.79 18.74
C LYS A 8 25.77 4.74 19.58
N ALA A 9 25.87 5.03 20.88
CA ALA A 9 24.70 5.16 21.75
C ALA A 9 23.81 6.34 21.34
N THR A 10 24.40 7.50 21.02
CA THR A 10 23.67 8.71 20.59
C THR A 10 23.01 8.51 19.23
N LEU A 11 23.65 7.82 18.28
CA LEU A 11 23.07 7.52 16.96
C LEU A 11 21.93 6.51 17.06
N SER A 12 22.10 5.45 17.87
CA SER A 12 21.00 4.52 18.17
C SER A 12 19.84 5.22 18.90
N GLU A 13 20.14 6.20 19.75
CA GLU A 13 19.14 7.05 20.40
C GLU A 13 18.44 7.95 19.38
N LEU A 14 19.17 8.54 18.42
CA LEU A 14 18.64 9.34 17.32
C LEU A 14 17.69 8.53 16.41
N ASP A 15 18.06 7.29 16.07
CA ASP A 15 17.23 6.36 15.30
C ASP A 15 16.00 5.87 16.07
N SER A 16 16.02 5.98 17.40
CA SER A 16 14.88 5.65 18.25
C SER A 16 13.79 6.73 18.25
N TYR A 17 14.10 7.97 17.81
CA TYR A 17 13.11 9.05 17.64
C TYR A 17 12.30 8.88 16.35
N LYS A 18 11.65 7.73 16.18
CA LYS A 18 10.63 7.55 15.15
C LYS A 18 9.33 8.18 15.61
N LEU A 19 8.58 8.73 14.66
CA LEU A 19 7.28 9.33 14.95
C LEU A 19 6.27 8.34 15.58
N THR A 20 6.54 7.04 15.53
CA THR A 20 5.75 5.96 16.13
C THR A 20 6.16 5.59 17.55
N SER A 21 7.36 5.94 18.00
CA SER A 21 7.85 5.69 19.37
C SER A 21 7.50 6.82 20.34
N LEU A 22 7.14 8.00 19.81
CA LEU A 22 6.75 9.16 20.61
C LEU A 22 5.35 8.99 21.22
N ASP A 23 5.20 9.48 22.45
CA ASP A 23 3.92 9.51 23.14
C ASP A 23 2.86 10.31 22.36
N VAL A 24 1.59 9.99 22.58
CA VAL A 24 0.47 10.66 21.92
C VAL A 24 0.46 12.16 22.23
N ASP A 25 0.80 12.56 23.46
CA ASP A 25 0.77 13.97 23.87
C ASP A 25 1.92 14.77 23.25
N THR A 26 3.11 14.18 23.12
CA THR A 26 4.23 14.79 22.39
C THR A 26 3.86 15.01 20.92
N ARG A 27 3.21 14.03 20.27
CA ARG A 27 2.75 14.18 18.88
C ARG A 27 1.68 15.26 18.72
N ARG A 28 0.77 15.42 19.68
CA ARG A 28 -0.18 16.54 19.71
C ARG A 28 0.51 17.89 19.85
N SER A 29 1.59 17.96 20.64
CA SER A 29 2.38 19.20 20.75
C SER A 29 3.01 19.62 19.40
N PHE A 30 3.41 18.64 18.57
CA PHE A 30 3.91 18.92 17.22
C PHE A 30 2.82 19.46 16.29
N LEU A 31 1.57 18.99 16.41
CA LEU A 31 0.44 19.58 15.66
C LEU A 31 0.24 21.05 16.02
N ASN A 32 0.35 21.40 17.32
CA ASN A 32 0.27 22.80 17.75
C ASN A 32 1.42 23.64 17.19
N TRP A 33 2.64 23.09 17.16
CA TRP A 33 3.80 23.75 16.54
C TRP A 33 3.61 23.96 15.04
N ILE A 34 3.10 22.96 14.32
CA ILE A 34 2.78 23.09 12.89
C ILE A 34 1.73 24.17 12.67
N ALA A 35 0.66 24.18 13.47
CA ALA A 35 -0.39 25.19 13.36
C ALA A 35 0.15 26.61 13.57
N ASP A 36 1.04 26.82 14.54
CA ASP A 36 1.72 28.11 14.76
C ASP A 36 2.62 28.50 13.59
N LYS A 37 3.42 27.55 13.07
CA LYS A 37 4.30 27.79 11.93
C LYS A 37 3.52 28.10 10.65
N THR A 38 2.42 27.40 10.39
CA THR A 38 1.52 27.66 9.26
C THR A 38 0.91 29.06 9.36
N ARG A 39 0.47 29.50 10.55
CA ARG A 39 -0.02 30.88 10.74
C ARG A 39 1.04 31.92 10.44
N LYS A 40 2.27 31.73 10.93
CA LYS A 40 3.40 32.64 10.65
C LYS A 40 3.71 32.74 9.15
N LEU A 41 3.71 31.61 8.44
CA LEU A 41 3.89 31.58 6.99
C LEU A 41 2.76 32.27 6.23
N GLN A 42 1.51 32.12 6.69
CA GLN A 42 0.37 32.83 6.12
C GLN A 42 0.52 34.35 6.29
N THR A 43 0.90 34.81 7.49
CA THR A 43 1.17 36.23 7.73
C THR A 43 2.31 36.75 6.84
N GLU A 44 3.43 36.01 6.75
CA GLU A 44 4.54 36.39 5.87
C GLU A 44 4.12 36.48 4.39
N ALA A 45 3.24 35.58 3.94
CA ALA A 45 2.72 35.61 2.58
C ALA A 45 1.84 36.84 2.32
N ILE A 46 1.00 37.22 3.28
CA ILE A 46 0.13 38.41 3.20
C ILE A 46 0.97 39.70 3.20
N ASP A 47 1.95 39.79 4.10
CA ASP A 47 2.86 40.93 4.18
C ASP A 47 3.67 41.08 2.88
N PHE A 48 4.19 39.97 2.35
CA PHE A 48 4.90 39.97 1.09
C PHE A 48 4.01 40.34 -0.10
N SER A 49 2.75 39.89 -0.13
CA SER A 49 1.80 40.29 -1.16
C SER A 49 1.55 41.80 -1.15
N SER A 50 1.48 42.40 0.04
CA SER A 50 1.26 43.84 0.20
C SER A 50 2.49 44.65 -0.25
N GLU A 51 3.70 44.19 0.09
CA GLU A 51 4.97 44.79 -0.36
C GLU A 51 5.10 44.74 -1.89
N VAL A 52 4.77 43.59 -2.49
CA VAL A 52 4.80 43.41 -3.95
C VAL A 52 3.85 44.37 -4.65
N GLN A 53 2.64 44.55 -4.13
CA GLN A 53 1.68 45.49 -4.70
C GLN A 53 2.23 46.92 -4.69
N SER A 54 2.83 47.36 -3.58
CA SER A 54 3.44 48.69 -3.47
C SER A 54 4.62 48.89 -4.43
N GLN A 55 5.45 47.87 -4.66
CA GLN A 55 6.61 47.98 -5.56
C GLN A 55 6.21 47.90 -7.04
N LEU A 56 5.13 47.16 -7.36
CA LEU A 56 4.53 47.16 -8.70
C LEU A 56 3.95 48.54 -9.05
N ASP A 57 3.27 49.18 -8.10
CA ASP A 57 2.74 50.54 -8.28
C ASP A 57 3.87 51.57 -8.48
N ALA A 58 5.08 51.30 -7.95
CA ALA A 58 6.28 52.10 -8.14
C ALA A 58 7.05 51.79 -9.45
N GLY A 59 6.65 50.77 -10.22
CA GLY A 59 7.22 50.44 -11.52
C GLY A 59 8.57 49.69 -11.50
N ASP A 60 8.93 49.02 -10.41
CA ASP A 60 10.18 48.22 -10.31
C ASP A 60 10.00 46.83 -10.98
N PRO A 61 10.77 46.50 -12.05
CA PRO A 61 10.66 45.21 -12.72
C PRO A 61 11.33 44.06 -11.95
N THR A 62 12.22 44.33 -10.99
CA THR A 62 12.95 43.28 -10.23
C THR A 62 12.05 42.53 -9.24
N VAL A 63 10.88 43.10 -8.94
CA VAL A 63 9.87 42.53 -8.06
C VAL A 63 9.36 41.19 -8.58
N LEU A 64 9.24 41.03 -9.90
CA LEU A 64 8.71 39.81 -10.52
C LEU A 64 9.59 38.57 -10.24
N GLU A 65 10.91 38.74 -10.21
CA GLU A 65 11.84 37.66 -9.88
C GLU A 65 11.76 37.29 -8.39
N ARG A 66 11.71 38.30 -7.50
CA ARG A 66 11.53 38.10 -6.05
C ARG A 66 10.22 37.38 -5.74
N VAL A 67 9.13 37.74 -6.42
CA VAL A 67 7.82 37.10 -6.30
C VAL A 67 7.90 35.63 -6.63
N ARG A 68 8.52 35.27 -7.76
CA ARG A 68 8.63 33.87 -8.19
C ARG A 68 9.39 33.02 -7.17
N ILE A 69 10.53 33.49 -6.69
CA ILE A 69 11.36 32.74 -5.73
C ILE A 69 10.65 32.60 -4.39
N LYS A 70 10.11 33.70 -3.83
CA LYS A 70 9.51 33.68 -2.50
C LYS A 70 8.18 32.94 -2.47
N SER A 71 7.33 33.09 -3.49
CA SER A 71 6.07 32.33 -3.60
C SER A 71 6.31 30.82 -3.72
N THR A 72 7.35 30.40 -4.45
CA THR A 72 7.73 28.99 -4.58
C THR A 72 8.18 28.44 -3.22
N ARG A 73 9.05 29.16 -2.50
CA ARG A 73 9.50 28.75 -1.16
C ARG A 73 8.34 28.63 -0.17
N ILE A 74 7.45 29.63 -0.11
CA ILE A 74 6.28 29.61 0.78
C ILE A 74 5.37 28.42 0.44
N ARG A 75 5.12 28.17 -0.84
CA ARG A 75 4.31 27.03 -1.29
C ARG A 75 4.93 25.69 -0.90
N GLU A 76 6.23 25.51 -1.11
CA GLU A 76 6.93 24.29 -0.72
C GLU A 76 6.92 24.07 0.80
N GLU A 77 7.13 25.12 1.60
CA GLU A 77 7.07 25.02 3.06
C GLU A 77 5.66 24.71 3.54
N MET A 78 4.62 25.33 2.98
CA MET A 78 3.23 25.00 3.27
C MET A 78 2.93 23.53 2.97
N GLN A 79 3.29 23.06 1.78
CA GLN A 79 3.05 21.68 1.38
C GLN A 79 3.79 20.68 2.29
N ARG A 80 5.02 21.00 2.71
CA ARG A 80 5.77 20.18 3.68
C ARG A 80 5.07 20.13 5.05
N LEU A 81 4.53 21.26 5.52
CA LEU A 81 3.82 21.31 6.80
C LEU A 81 2.51 20.54 6.75
N GLU A 82 1.73 20.66 5.67
CA GLU A 82 0.50 19.87 5.45
C GLU A 82 0.81 18.36 5.42
N ASP A 83 1.87 17.96 4.69
CA ASP A 83 2.32 16.56 4.64
C ASP A 83 2.74 16.03 6.03
N LEU A 84 3.40 16.87 6.84
CA LEU A 84 3.80 16.53 8.21
C LEU A 84 2.60 16.43 9.14
N GLU A 85 1.67 17.38 9.07
CA GLU A 85 0.43 17.40 9.84
C GLU A 85 -0.38 16.13 9.58
N GLN A 86 -0.54 15.76 8.30
CA GLN A 86 -1.24 14.56 7.90
C GLN A 86 -0.55 13.30 8.44
N LYS A 87 0.79 13.21 8.34
CA LYS A 87 1.55 12.07 8.88
C LYS A 87 1.42 11.94 10.39
N ILE A 88 1.45 13.05 11.12
CA ILE A 88 1.32 13.05 12.59
C ILE A 88 -0.09 12.67 13.00
N THR A 89 -1.11 13.23 12.35
CA THR A 89 -2.52 12.91 12.61
C THR A 89 -2.82 11.44 12.33
N ASP A 90 -2.43 10.93 11.16
CA ASP A 90 -2.55 9.51 10.81
C ASP A 90 -1.86 8.61 11.86
N SER A 91 -0.69 9.03 12.38
CA SER A 91 0.06 8.29 13.40
C SER A 91 -0.68 8.29 14.75
N ILE A 92 -1.18 9.44 15.20
CA ILE A 92 -1.94 9.59 16.45
C ILE A 92 -3.17 8.68 16.40
N GLU A 93 -3.99 8.79 15.36
CA GLU A 93 -5.23 8.03 15.24
C GLU A 93 -5.00 6.52 15.21
N ARG A 94 -3.98 6.05 14.48
CA ARG A 94 -3.59 4.63 14.49
C ARG A 94 -3.23 4.15 15.90
N SER A 95 -2.43 4.95 16.63
CA SER A 95 -2.03 4.57 17.99
C SER A 95 -3.20 4.58 18.98
N VAL A 96 -4.08 5.58 18.91
CA VAL A 96 -5.26 5.69 19.77
C VAL A 96 -6.23 4.53 19.53
N ILE A 97 -6.50 4.18 18.26
CA ILE A 97 -7.33 3.04 17.90
C ILE A 97 -6.74 1.75 18.47
N ARG A 98 -5.45 1.49 18.24
CA ARG A 98 -4.78 0.28 18.73
C ARG A 98 -4.81 0.19 20.25
N GLU A 99 -4.54 1.28 20.95
CA GLU A 99 -4.54 1.30 22.41
C GLU A 99 -5.95 1.06 22.99
N ARG A 100 -6.98 1.70 22.42
CA ARG A 100 -8.38 1.50 22.84
C ARG A 100 -8.87 0.08 22.53
N MET A 101 -8.49 -0.48 21.38
CA MET A 101 -8.78 -1.88 21.07
C MET A 101 -8.05 -2.82 22.04
N ALA A 102 -6.79 -2.55 22.39
CA ALA A 102 -6.05 -3.34 23.37
C ALA A 102 -6.71 -3.29 24.76
N LYS A 103 -7.19 -2.11 25.17
CA LYS A 103 -8.00 -1.93 26.39
C LYS A 103 -9.29 -2.75 26.34
N PHE A 104 -10.00 -2.74 25.21
CA PHE A 104 -11.23 -3.54 25.02
C PHE A 104 -10.97 -5.05 25.15
N PHE A 105 -9.87 -5.56 24.56
CA PHE A 105 -9.46 -6.97 24.69
C PHE A 105 -8.76 -7.31 26.02
N GLY A 106 -8.48 -6.29 26.85
CA GLY A 106 -7.81 -6.41 28.15
C GLY A 106 -6.30 -6.64 28.08
N SER A 107 -5.70 -6.82 26.89
CA SER A 107 -4.27 -7.01 26.72
C SER A 107 -3.82 -6.77 25.28
N THR A 108 -2.66 -6.16 25.09
CA THR A 108 -1.99 -6.01 23.79
C THR A 108 -1.72 -7.36 23.14
N LYS A 109 -1.38 -8.40 23.91
CA LYS A 109 -1.14 -9.75 23.37
C LYS A 109 -2.39 -10.34 22.72
N ARG A 110 -3.56 -10.15 23.35
CA ARG A 110 -4.85 -10.61 22.82
C ARG A 110 -5.25 -9.85 21.55
N LEU A 111 -4.96 -8.56 21.49
CA LEU A 111 -5.16 -7.77 20.28
C LEU A 111 -4.29 -8.30 19.13
N VAL A 112 -3.01 -8.57 19.37
CA VAL A 112 -2.11 -9.13 18.35
C VAL A 112 -2.62 -10.48 17.87
N VAL A 113 -3.03 -11.38 18.77
CA VAL A 113 -3.63 -12.68 18.39
C VAL A 113 -4.89 -12.48 17.55
N PHE A 114 -5.74 -11.52 17.91
CA PHE A 114 -6.93 -11.19 17.13
C PHE A 114 -6.57 -10.63 15.75
N GLU A 115 -5.60 -9.71 15.64
CA GLU A 115 -5.11 -9.19 14.36
C GLU A 115 -4.52 -10.31 13.48
N THR A 116 -3.74 -11.22 14.06
CA THR A 116 -3.20 -12.40 13.35
C THR A 116 -4.31 -13.35 12.90
N LEU A 117 -5.34 -13.57 13.74
CA LEU A 117 -6.52 -14.37 13.38
C LEU A 117 -7.24 -13.75 12.18
N ILE A 118 -7.45 -12.43 12.16
CA ILE A 118 -8.07 -11.74 11.02
C ILE A 118 -7.26 -11.97 9.74
N ILE A 119 -5.93 -11.87 9.79
CA ILE A 119 -5.06 -12.14 8.63
C ILE A 119 -5.22 -13.59 8.16
N ALA A 120 -5.16 -14.56 9.08
CA ALA A 120 -5.36 -15.97 8.76
C ALA A 120 -6.75 -16.23 8.13
N LEU A 121 -7.79 -15.56 8.64
CA LEU A 121 -9.14 -15.64 8.12
C LEU A 121 -9.25 -15.04 6.71
N ILE A 122 -8.56 -13.93 6.42
CA ILE A 122 -8.51 -13.35 5.07
C ILE A 122 -7.86 -14.33 4.10
N ILE A 123 -6.71 -14.93 4.47
CA ILE A 123 -6.03 -15.93 3.65
C ILE A 123 -6.92 -17.15 3.42
N PHE A 124 -7.61 -17.62 4.47
CA PHE A 124 -8.54 -18.73 4.39
C PHE A 124 -9.73 -18.45 3.45
N VAL A 125 -10.36 -17.28 3.57
CA VAL A 125 -11.46 -16.87 2.67
C VAL A 125 -10.97 -16.72 1.23
N LEU A 126 -9.78 -16.16 1.01
CA LEU A 126 -9.18 -16.10 -0.32
C LEU A 126 -8.95 -17.50 -0.91
N ALA A 127 -8.44 -18.44 -0.11
CA ALA A 127 -8.28 -19.83 -0.53
C ALA A 127 -9.63 -20.50 -0.86
N LEU A 128 -10.67 -20.24 -0.06
CA LEU A 128 -12.03 -20.72 -0.34
C LEU A 128 -12.60 -20.12 -1.62
N LEU A 129 -12.36 -18.83 -1.90
CA LEU A 129 -12.80 -18.19 -3.14
C LEU A 129 -12.06 -18.76 -4.35
N VAL A 130 -10.76 -19.01 -4.24
CA VAL A 130 -9.97 -19.68 -5.29
C VAL A 130 -10.50 -21.11 -5.50
N TYR A 131 -10.78 -21.84 -4.43
CA TYR A 131 -11.35 -23.19 -4.52
C TYR A 131 -12.74 -23.19 -5.15
N ASP A 132 -13.66 -22.29 -4.74
CA ASP A 132 -14.99 -22.21 -5.35
C ASP A 132 -14.91 -21.84 -6.84
N PHE A 133 -13.87 -21.09 -7.21
CA PHE A 133 -13.58 -20.70 -8.57
C PHE A 133 -13.01 -21.85 -9.43
N THR A 134 -12.10 -22.67 -8.89
CA THR A 134 -11.44 -23.77 -9.63
C THR A 134 -12.19 -25.08 -9.58
N ALA A 135 -12.93 -25.36 -8.50
CA ALA A 135 -13.75 -26.54 -8.40
C ALA A 135 -14.89 -26.46 -9.43
N GLY A 136 -15.01 -27.47 -10.29
CA GLY A 136 -16.06 -27.55 -11.31
C GLY A 136 -17.48 -27.67 -10.75
N ALA A 137 -18.38 -28.29 -11.51
CA ALA A 137 -19.77 -28.50 -11.10
C ALA A 137 -19.86 -29.22 -9.72
N ASP A 138 -20.92 -28.92 -8.96
CA ASP A 138 -21.10 -29.35 -7.56
C ASP A 138 -21.04 -30.89 -7.37
N GLU A 139 -21.28 -31.67 -8.43
CA GLU A 139 -21.29 -33.15 -8.39
C GLU A 139 -19.93 -33.77 -8.02
N SER A 140 -18.82 -33.08 -8.26
CA SER A 140 -17.47 -33.58 -7.93
C SER A 140 -17.00 -33.16 -6.53
N ARG A 141 -17.77 -32.34 -5.81
CA ARG A 141 -17.32 -31.69 -4.58
C ARG A 141 -17.67 -32.54 -3.34
N PRO A 142 -16.80 -32.59 -2.32
CA PRO A 142 -17.15 -33.19 -1.04
C PRO A 142 -18.38 -32.48 -0.45
N LYS A 143 -19.33 -33.22 0.14
CA LYS A 143 -20.57 -32.67 0.73
C LYS A 143 -20.34 -31.56 1.77
N TRP A 144 -19.18 -31.51 2.41
CA TRP A 144 -18.82 -30.46 3.36
C TRP A 144 -18.34 -29.17 2.68
N LEU A 145 -17.88 -29.21 1.42
CA LEU A 145 -17.46 -28.07 0.59
C LEU A 145 -18.42 -27.76 -0.58
N SER A 146 -19.70 -28.11 -0.43
CA SER A 146 -20.74 -27.64 -1.36
C SER A 146 -20.87 -26.11 -1.31
N LYS A 147 -21.35 -25.51 -2.40
CA LYS A 147 -21.49 -24.04 -2.52
C LYS A 147 -22.25 -23.39 -1.35
N ASP A 148 -23.28 -24.06 -0.84
CA ASP A 148 -24.07 -23.59 0.29
C ASP A 148 -23.26 -23.55 1.60
N ASN A 149 -22.42 -24.56 1.85
CA ASN A 149 -21.58 -24.60 3.05
C ASN A 149 -20.44 -23.57 2.98
N ILE A 150 -19.82 -23.43 1.81
CA ILE A 150 -18.81 -22.39 1.57
C ILE A 150 -19.41 -21.00 1.84
N PHE A 151 -20.65 -20.76 1.41
CA PHE A 151 -21.34 -19.50 1.70
C PHE A 151 -21.55 -19.28 3.21
N TRP A 152 -21.98 -20.28 3.97
CA TRP A 152 -22.16 -20.12 5.43
C TRP A 152 -20.84 -19.90 6.18
N ILE A 153 -19.78 -20.58 5.76
CA ILE A 153 -18.43 -20.38 6.30
C ILE A 153 -17.97 -18.96 6.01
N ASP A 154 -18.09 -18.53 4.76
CA ASP A 154 -17.73 -17.17 4.32
C ASP A 154 -18.57 -16.09 5.02
N ALA A 155 -19.88 -16.29 5.16
CA ALA A 155 -20.76 -15.39 5.90
C ALA A 155 -20.35 -15.27 7.39
N SER A 156 -19.95 -16.38 8.01
CA SER A 156 -19.43 -16.38 9.38
C SER A 156 -18.12 -15.59 9.48
N CYS A 157 -17.23 -15.73 8.50
CA CYS A 157 -16.00 -14.94 8.43
C CYS A 157 -16.28 -13.44 8.26
N CYS A 158 -17.24 -13.09 7.39
CA CYS A 158 -17.70 -11.73 7.18
C CYS A 158 -18.27 -11.08 8.46
N LEU A 159 -18.97 -11.84 9.30
CA LEU A 159 -19.43 -11.33 10.60
C LEU A 159 -18.27 -10.95 11.51
N ILE A 160 -17.19 -11.75 11.53
CA ILE A 160 -15.98 -11.43 12.31
C ILE A 160 -15.29 -10.18 11.75
N PHE A 161 -15.18 -10.06 10.42
CA PHE A 161 -14.64 -8.86 9.78
C PHE A 161 -15.46 -7.60 10.05
N MET A 162 -16.78 -7.74 10.05
CA MET A 162 -17.71 -6.66 10.34
C MET A 162 -17.57 -6.22 11.80
N PHE A 163 -17.46 -7.17 12.73
CA PHE A 163 -17.18 -6.87 14.13
C PHE A 163 -15.87 -6.10 14.31
N GLU A 164 -14.78 -6.52 13.65
CA GLU A 164 -13.50 -5.82 13.67
C GLU A 164 -13.61 -4.37 13.16
N PHE A 165 -14.33 -4.15 12.06
CA PHE A 165 -14.57 -2.83 11.50
C PHE A 165 -15.36 -1.93 12.46
N PHE A 166 -16.44 -2.45 13.06
CA PHE A 166 -17.24 -1.69 14.03
C PHE A 166 -16.47 -1.38 15.31
N LEU A 167 -15.63 -2.30 15.79
CA LEU A 167 -14.73 -2.04 16.93
C LEU A 167 -13.75 -0.92 16.61
N ARG A 168 -13.12 -0.95 15.44
CA ARG A 168 -12.21 0.12 14.98
C ARG A 168 -12.93 1.46 14.92
N MET A 169 -14.15 1.49 14.36
CA MET A 169 -14.95 2.70 14.26
C MET A 169 -15.36 3.26 15.62
N LYS A 170 -15.69 2.40 16.59
CA LYS A 170 -15.99 2.84 17.97
C LYS A 170 -14.75 3.37 18.70
N CYS A 171 -13.56 2.85 18.38
CA CYS A 171 -12.32 3.25 19.02
C CYS A 171 -11.68 4.51 18.41
N ALA A 172 -12.02 4.86 17.16
CA ALA A 172 -11.46 6.03 16.48
C ALA A 172 -12.01 7.36 17.04
N ASP A 173 -11.14 8.38 17.10
CA ASP A 173 -11.55 9.75 17.44
C ASP A 173 -12.29 10.41 16.26
N ASP A 174 -11.75 10.33 15.03
CA ASP A 174 -12.46 10.70 13.80
C ASP A 174 -13.05 9.45 13.11
N ARG A 175 -14.38 9.39 13.00
CA ARG A 175 -15.05 8.34 12.20
C ARG A 175 -14.77 8.50 10.70
N GLY A 176 -14.52 9.74 10.25
CA GLY A 176 -14.16 10.06 8.87
C GLY A 176 -12.83 9.44 8.47
N PHE A 177 -11.84 9.42 9.37
CA PHE A 177 -10.57 8.75 9.14
C PHE A 177 -10.75 7.26 8.84
N VAL A 178 -11.55 6.56 9.64
CA VAL A 178 -11.82 5.13 9.45
C VAL A 178 -12.49 4.88 8.09
N TRP A 179 -13.45 5.71 7.68
CA TRP A 179 -14.06 5.58 6.35
C TRP A 179 -13.08 5.88 5.22
N ARG A 180 -12.28 6.95 5.30
CA ARG A 180 -11.30 7.29 4.25
C ARG A 180 -10.22 6.21 4.09
N LYS A 181 -9.76 5.62 5.20
CA LYS A 181 -8.63 4.68 5.21
C LYS A 181 -9.04 3.21 5.11
N HIS A 182 -10.19 2.84 5.65
CA HIS A 182 -10.66 1.45 5.80
C HIS A 182 -12.02 1.17 5.14
N TRP A 183 -12.45 1.95 4.14
CA TRP A 183 -13.68 1.64 3.39
C TRP A 183 -13.67 0.25 2.75
N VAL A 184 -12.49 -0.25 2.35
CA VAL A 184 -12.31 -1.61 1.80
C VAL A 184 -12.64 -2.68 2.86
N ASP A 185 -12.34 -2.44 4.13
CA ASP A 185 -12.69 -3.34 5.24
C ASP A 185 -14.21 -3.47 5.38
N PHE A 186 -14.96 -2.38 5.14
CA PHE A 186 -16.43 -2.41 5.15
C PHE A 186 -16.99 -3.20 3.96
N VAL A 187 -16.55 -2.88 2.73
CA VAL A 187 -17.03 -3.54 1.50
C VAL A 187 -16.77 -5.04 1.53
N THR A 188 -15.62 -5.46 2.05
CA THR A 188 -15.26 -6.89 2.17
C THR A 188 -16.01 -7.64 3.26
N SER A 189 -16.62 -6.93 4.22
CA SER A 189 -17.36 -7.53 5.33
C SER A 189 -18.81 -7.89 4.97
N ILE A 190 -19.29 -7.52 3.78
CA ILE A 190 -20.63 -7.88 3.30
C ILE A 190 -20.55 -9.20 2.51
N PRO A 191 -21.22 -10.28 2.97
CA PRO A 191 -21.25 -11.53 2.22
C PRO A 191 -22.08 -11.35 0.94
N ILE A 192 -21.50 -11.67 -0.21
CA ILE A 192 -22.20 -11.61 -1.50
C ILE A 192 -22.85 -12.98 -1.76
N PRO A 193 -24.19 -13.10 -1.72
CA PRO A 193 -24.88 -14.36 -1.98
C PRO A 193 -24.62 -14.86 -3.40
N GLY A 194 -24.41 -16.18 -3.54
CA GLY A 194 -24.12 -16.84 -4.81
C GLY A 194 -25.29 -16.81 -5.80
N GLU A 195 -24.99 -17.11 -7.08
CA GLU A 195 -25.94 -17.13 -8.19
C GLU A 195 -27.20 -18.00 -7.93
N ALA A 196 -27.05 -19.08 -7.14
CA ALA A 196 -28.13 -20.01 -6.80
C ALA A 196 -29.15 -19.46 -5.78
N GLN A 197 -28.74 -18.57 -4.87
CA GLN A 197 -29.63 -17.96 -3.89
C GLN A 197 -30.30 -16.69 -4.42
N LEU A 198 -29.59 -15.92 -5.27
CA LEU A 198 -30.18 -14.75 -5.92
C LEU A 198 -31.21 -15.13 -6.98
N SER A 199 -31.08 -16.29 -7.64
CA SER A 199 -32.11 -16.80 -8.56
C SER A 199 -33.40 -17.20 -7.82
N ARG A 200 -33.32 -17.58 -6.54
CA ARG A 200 -34.49 -17.81 -5.67
C ARG A 200 -35.19 -16.52 -5.25
N PHE A 201 -34.44 -15.44 -4.99
CA PHE A 201 -35.02 -14.11 -4.68
C PHE A 201 -35.44 -13.34 -5.94
N GLY A 202 -34.76 -13.54 -7.06
CA GLY A 202 -34.89 -12.79 -8.29
C GLY A 202 -35.61 -13.56 -9.38
N ARG A 203 -36.89 -13.88 -9.18
CA ARG A 203 -37.79 -14.41 -10.23
C ARG A 203 -38.22 -13.34 -11.25
N PHE A 204 -37.36 -12.37 -11.54
CA PHE A 204 -37.58 -11.28 -12.51
C PHE A 204 -36.56 -11.36 -13.66
N GLY A 205 -36.82 -12.29 -14.59
CA GLY A 205 -36.87 -12.07 -16.04
C GLY A 205 -35.81 -11.24 -16.81
N ARG A 206 -34.61 -10.95 -16.30
CA ARG A 206 -33.57 -10.22 -17.07
C ARG A 206 -32.14 -10.71 -16.77
N LEU A 207 -32.00 -12.04 -16.71
CA LEU A 207 -30.94 -12.74 -15.98
C LEU A 207 -29.54 -12.72 -16.63
N GLY A 208 -29.39 -12.45 -17.93
CA GLY A 208 -28.06 -12.43 -18.56
C GLY A 208 -27.13 -11.30 -18.08
N ARG A 209 -27.68 -10.10 -17.82
CA ARG A 209 -26.90 -8.93 -17.39
C ARG A 209 -26.53 -9.00 -15.90
N PHE A 210 -27.45 -9.47 -15.06
CA PHE A 210 -27.21 -9.60 -13.62
C PHE A 210 -26.23 -10.72 -13.28
N LEU A 211 -26.22 -11.84 -14.01
CA LEU A 211 -25.20 -12.88 -13.84
C LEU A 211 -23.78 -12.37 -14.14
N ARG A 212 -23.63 -11.56 -15.20
CA ARG A 212 -22.35 -10.91 -15.52
C ARG A 212 -21.91 -9.95 -14.41
N ILE A 213 -22.84 -9.16 -13.87
CA ILE A 213 -22.58 -8.25 -12.75
C ILE A 213 -22.21 -9.01 -11.47
N LEU A 214 -22.88 -10.13 -11.17
CA LEU A 214 -22.56 -10.97 -9.99
C LEU A 214 -21.17 -11.60 -10.09
N ARG A 215 -20.79 -12.09 -11.29
CA ARG A 215 -19.45 -12.61 -11.55
C ARG A 215 -18.39 -11.52 -11.36
N PHE A 216 -18.66 -10.31 -11.83
CA PHE A 216 -17.81 -9.14 -11.64
C PHE A 216 -17.74 -8.72 -10.15
N LEU A 217 -18.84 -8.73 -9.42
CA LEU A 217 -18.88 -8.39 -7.99
C LEU A 217 -18.07 -9.40 -7.15
N ARG A 218 -18.14 -10.70 -7.48
CA ARG A 218 -17.36 -11.74 -6.82
C ARG A 218 -15.85 -11.56 -7.07
N PHE A 219 -15.48 -11.20 -8.30
CA PHE A 219 -14.11 -10.85 -8.65
C PHE A 219 -13.64 -9.60 -7.90
N LEU A 220 -14.46 -8.56 -7.89
CA LEU A 220 -14.17 -7.31 -7.21
C LEU A 220 -13.98 -7.52 -5.71
N ARG A 221 -14.74 -8.46 -5.12
CA ARG A 221 -14.55 -8.90 -3.74
C ARG A 221 -13.24 -9.65 -3.53
N PHE A 222 -12.87 -10.59 -4.40
CA PHE A 222 -11.56 -11.26 -4.31
C PHE A 222 -10.43 -10.22 -4.31
N PHE A 223 -10.51 -9.23 -5.20
CA PHE A 223 -9.55 -8.14 -5.25
C PHE A 223 -9.54 -7.32 -3.96
N PHE A 224 -10.69 -6.87 -3.46
CA PHE A 224 -10.74 -6.08 -2.24
C PHE A 224 -10.27 -6.85 -1.00
N LEU A 225 -10.54 -8.17 -0.91
CA LEU A 225 -10.03 -9.02 0.15
C LEU A 225 -8.52 -9.22 0.05
N PHE A 226 -8.00 -9.43 -1.15
CA PHE A 226 -6.57 -9.50 -1.41
C PHE A 226 -5.88 -8.20 -1.02
N TRP A 227 -6.47 -7.07 -1.40
CA TRP A 227 -6.00 -5.73 -1.04
C TRP A 227 -5.98 -5.50 0.47
N ARG A 228 -7.08 -5.86 1.16
CA ARG A 228 -7.17 -5.82 2.62
C ARG A 228 -6.11 -6.70 3.28
N GLY A 229 -5.88 -7.90 2.77
CA GLY A 229 -4.85 -8.81 3.23
C GLY A 229 -3.45 -8.21 3.11
N MET A 230 -3.15 -7.59 1.97
CA MET A 230 -1.88 -6.87 1.76
C MET A 230 -1.73 -5.66 2.70
N ASP A 231 -2.76 -4.83 2.85
CA ASP A 231 -2.71 -3.67 3.76
C ASP A 231 -2.41 -4.12 5.21
N LYS A 232 -3.02 -5.22 5.66
CA LYS A 232 -2.77 -5.83 6.97
C LYS A 232 -1.37 -6.43 7.09
N LEU A 233 -0.90 -7.19 6.10
CA LEU A 233 0.45 -7.76 6.09
C LEU A 233 1.53 -6.67 6.08
N GLN A 234 1.33 -5.59 5.33
CA GLN A 234 2.25 -4.46 5.27
C GLN A 234 2.31 -3.65 6.58
N ASP A 235 1.21 -3.57 7.32
CA ASP A 235 1.21 -2.94 8.65
C ASP A 235 1.93 -3.80 9.71
N VAL A 236 2.06 -5.11 9.49
CA VAL A 236 2.86 -6.02 10.34
C VAL A 236 4.33 -6.04 9.94
N MET A 237 4.65 -5.95 8.64
CA MET A 237 6.04 -6.02 8.15
C MET A 237 6.78 -4.67 8.08
N ASP A 238 6.14 -3.54 8.40
CA ASP A 238 6.70 -2.17 8.44
C ASP A 238 7.50 -1.72 7.19
N ILE A 239 7.27 -2.34 6.02
CA ILE A 239 7.97 -2.00 4.76
C ILE A 239 7.29 -0.77 4.12
N LYS A 240 7.65 0.42 4.60
CA LYS A 240 7.01 1.70 4.26
C LYS A 240 7.08 2.08 2.77
N MET A 241 8.14 1.68 2.07
CA MET A 241 8.36 2.01 0.64
C MET A 241 7.59 1.10 -0.33
N MET A 242 7.19 -0.10 0.11
CA MET A 242 6.45 -1.06 -0.72
C MET A 242 4.95 -0.72 -0.87
N LYS A 243 4.43 0.18 0.00
CA LYS A 243 2.99 0.48 0.11
C LYS A 243 2.39 1.09 -1.14
N LYS A 244 3.12 1.90 -1.92
CA LYS A 244 2.58 2.56 -3.12
C LYS A 244 2.73 1.69 -4.37
N THR A 245 3.90 1.08 -4.57
CA THR A 245 4.22 0.33 -5.79
C THR A 245 3.38 -0.92 -5.96
N ILE A 246 3.22 -1.73 -4.89
CA ILE A 246 2.39 -2.94 -4.99
C ILE A 246 0.92 -2.56 -5.19
N LYS A 247 0.46 -1.49 -4.54
CA LYS A 247 -0.91 -0.97 -4.73
C LYS A 247 -1.18 -0.62 -6.20
N TRP A 248 -0.28 0.13 -6.83
CA TRP A 248 -0.42 0.48 -8.25
C TRP A 248 -0.28 -0.73 -9.16
N SER A 249 0.61 -1.67 -8.86
CA SER A 249 0.78 -2.92 -9.62
C SER A 249 -0.51 -3.74 -9.67
N VAL A 250 -1.16 -3.98 -8.52
CA VAL A 250 -2.37 -4.82 -8.47
C VAL A 250 -3.55 -4.11 -9.12
N ILE A 251 -3.70 -2.79 -8.93
CA ILE A 251 -4.73 -1.99 -9.63
C ILE A 251 -4.52 -2.12 -11.14
N LEU A 252 -3.29 -1.97 -11.62
CA LEU A 252 -2.95 -2.03 -13.03
C LEU A 252 -3.24 -3.42 -13.63
N THR A 253 -2.87 -4.50 -12.93
CA THR A 253 -3.20 -5.87 -13.35
C THR A 253 -4.72 -6.08 -13.50
N ILE A 254 -5.53 -5.45 -12.66
CA ILE A 254 -6.98 -5.58 -12.72
C ILE A 254 -7.59 -4.73 -13.81
N ILE A 255 -7.11 -3.49 -13.98
CA ILE A 255 -7.51 -2.65 -15.11
C ILE A 255 -7.16 -3.35 -16.41
N GLY A 256 -5.97 -3.95 -16.52
CA GLY A 256 -5.55 -4.73 -17.69
C GLY A 256 -6.45 -5.92 -17.94
N ALA A 257 -6.78 -6.70 -16.91
CA ALA A 257 -7.69 -7.84 -17.03
C ALA A 257 -9.12 -7.43 -17.45
N ILE A 258 -9.65 -6.35 -16.87
CA ILE A 258 -10.98 -5.82 -17.22
C ILE A 258 -10.98 -5.27 -18.64
N ALA A 259 -9.94 -4.53 -19.02
CA ALA A 259 -9.84 -3.91 -20.33
C ALA A 259 -9.67 -4.97 -21.44
N VAL A 260 -8.78 -5.96 -21.28
CA VAL A 260 -8.65 -7.07 -22.25
C VAL A 260 -9.95 -7.86 -22.35
N TYR A 261 -10.62 -8.12 -21.22
CA TYR A 261 -11.92 -8.77 -21.26
C TYR A 261 -12.99 -7.95 -22.02
N HIS A 262 -12.95 -6.61 -21.93
CA HIS A 262 -13.91 -5.74 -22.59
C HIS A 262 -13.63 -5.54 -24.08
N PHE A 263 -12.35 -5.37 -24.44
CA PHE A 263 -11.93 -5.14 -25.83
C PHE A 263 -11.87 -6.42 -26.64
N GLU A 264 -11.53 -7.57 -26.05
CA GLU A 264 -11.30 -8.81 -26.81
C GLU A 264 -12.34 -9.88 -26.47
N GLY A 265 -12.81 -9.95 -25.21
CA GLY A 265 -13.84 -10.91 -24.79
C GLY A 265 -15.22 -10.71 -25.44
N VAL A 266 -15.48 -9.57 -26.09
CA VAL A 266 -16.74 -9.28 -26.81
C VAL A 266 -16.66 -9.62 -28.30
N ASP A 267 -15.50 -9.46 -28.94
CA ASP A 267 -15.34 -9.64 -30.39
C ASP A 267 -15.00 -11.08 -30.81
N ILE A 268 -14.51 -11.91 -29.88
CA ILE A 268 -14.27 -13.35 -30.10
C ILE A 268 -15.54 -14.13 -30.50
N SER A 269 -16.74 -13.63 -30.17
CA SER A 269 -17.99 -14.29 -30.59
C SER A 269 -18.27 -14.19 -32.09
N LYS A 270 -17.48 -13.43 -32.87
CA LYS A 270 -17.78 -13.15 -34.29
C LYS A 270 -16.77 -13.67 -35.31
N HIS A 271 -15.57 -14.12 -34.95
CA HIS A 271 -14.56 -14.55 -35.92
C HIS A 271 -13.93 -15.90 -35.55
N GLN A 272 -14.40 -16.96 -36.24
CA GLN A 272 -13.77 -18.26 -36.61
C GLN A 272 -12.93 -19.01 -35.55
N ALA A 273 -13.24 -20.26 -35.17
CA ALA A 273 -13.22 -21.48 -36.00
C ALA A 273 -11.90 -21.66 -36.78
N GLY A 274 -10.82 -21.98 -36.07
CA GLY A 274 -9.53 -22.36 -36.65
C GLY A 274 -8.41 -22.34 -35.61
N ASP A 275 -8.00 -23.53 -35.17
CA ASP A 275 -6.85 -23.93 -34.36
C ASP A 275 -5.95 -22.87 -33.67
N SER A 276 -5.77 -23.12 -32.36
CA SER A 276 -4.56 -22.82 -31.56
C SER A 276 -4.24 -21.37 -31.16
N ALA A 277 -5.19 -20.68 -30.54
CA ALA A 277 -4.86 -19.69 -29.51
C ALA A 277 -5.96 -19.72 -28.43
N GLU A 278 -5.62 -20.06 -27.19
CA GLU A 278 -6.55 -20.02 -26.06
C GLU A 278 -6.94 -18.57 -25.77
N GLN A 279 -7.97 -18.12 -26.49
CA GLN A 279 -8.53 -16.79 -26.43
C GLN A 279 -9.00 -16.47 -25.00
N VAL A 280 -8.76 -15.22 -24.58
CA VAL A 280 -9.16 -14.63 -23.28
C VAL A 280 -10.68 -14.49 -23.20
N SER A 281 -11.36 -15.63 -23.11
CA SER A 281 -12.81 -15.79 -23.10
C SER A 281 -13.40 -15.68 -21.68
N SER A 282 -12.54 -15.73 -20.66
CA SER A 282 -12.92 -15.75 -19.25
C SER A 282 -12.06 -14.77 -18.44
N TYR A 283 -12.69 -14.05 -17.50
CA TYR A 283 -12.04 -13.15 -16.52
C TYR A 283 -10.75 -13.69 -15.86
N PRO A 284 -10.65 -14.98 -15.47
CA PRO A 284 -9.45 -15.54 -14.85
C PRO A 284 -8.29 -15.69 -15.84
N LEU A 285 -8.58 -16.03 -17.10
CA LEU A 285 -7.55 -16.07 -18.15
C LEU A 285 -7.06 -14.65 -18.45
N ALA A 286 -7.97 -13.67 -18.43
CA ALA A 286 -7.64 -12.25 -18.59
C ALA A 286 -6.77 -11.73 -17.44
N LEU A 287 -7.07 -12.15 -16.21
CA LEU A 287 -6.25 -11.87 -15.04
C LEU A 287 -4.88 -12.51 -15.14
N TRP A 288 -4.83 -13.79 -15.48
CA TRP A 288 -3.59 -14.53 -15.60
C TRP A 288 -2.69 -13.87 -16.65
N TRP A 289 -3.24 -13.58 -17.82
CA TRP A 289 -2.55 -12.83 -18.86
C TRP A 289 -2.06 -11.49 -18.33
N SER A 290 -2.94 -10.65 -17.76
CA SER A 290 -2.53 -9.33 -17.29
C SER A 290 -1.51 -9.39 -16.15
N PHE A 291 -1.56 -10.42 -15.30
CA PHE A 291 -0.61 -10.66 -14.23
C PHE A 291 0.77 -11.00 -14.80
N THR A 292 0.83 -11.96 -15.74
CA THR A 292 2.06 -12.31 -16.44
C THR A 292 2.62 -11.14 -17.23
N THR A 293 1.79 -10.35 -17.92
CA THR A 293 2.21 -9.16 -18.67
C THR A 293 2.83 -8.09 -17.79
N VAL A 294 2.30 -7.86 -16.58
CA VAL A 294 2.85 -6.89 -15.62
C VAL A 294 4.15 -7.39 -14.99
N LEU A 295 4.29 -8.69 -14.73
CA LEU A 295 5.48 -9.25 -14.06
C LEU A 295 6.66 -9.54 -15.00
N THR A 296 6.39 -10.01 -16.22
CA THR A 296 7.42 -10.51 -17.14
C THR A 296 7.46 -9.79 -18.48
N GLY A 297 6.54 -8.86 -18.74
CA GLY A 297 6.40 -8.18 -20.04
C GLY A 297 5.50 -8.92 -21.04
N GLY A 298 4.93 -10.07 -20.64
CA GLY A 298 3.90 -10.78 -21.38
C GLY A 298 4.45 -11.81 -22.35
N PHE A 299 3.82 -12.98 -22.40
CA PHE A 299 4.15 -14.02 -23.37
C PHE A 299 3.18 -13.96 -24.55
N GLY A 300 3.71 -13.81 -25.76
CA GLY A 300 2.92 -13.69 -27.00
C GLY A 300 2.22 -14.98 -27.44
N ASP A 301 2.51 -16.10 -26.79
CA ASP A 301 1.87 -17.41 -26.98
C ASP A 301 0.54 -17.54 -26.22
N ILE A 302 0.40 -16.89 -25.06
CA ILE A 302 -0.81 -16.93 -24.23
C ILE A 302 -1.92 -16.11 -24.89
N HIS A 303 -1.62 -14.89 -25.33
CA HIS A 303 -2.57 -14.05 -26.04
C HIS A 303 -1.87 -12.90 -26.77
N ASN A 304 -2.09 -12.81 -28.08
CA ASN A 304 -1.59 -11.74 -28.92
C ASN A 304 -2.77 -10.85 -29.35
N PRO A 305 -2.93 -9.64 -28.77
CA PRO A 305 -4.06 -8.77 -29.08
C PRO A 305 -4.09 -8.42 -30.56
N ALA A 306 -5.18 -8.78 -31.24
CA ALA A 306 -5.36 -8.51 -32.66
C ALA A 306 -5.89 -7.09 -32.92
N THR A 307 -6.46 -6.45 -31.90
CA THR A 307 -7.05 -5.10 -32.00
C THR A 307 -6.01 -4.01 -31.72
N ILE A 308 -6.09 -2.89 -32.43
CA ILE A 308 -5.22 -1.71 -32.19
C ILE A 308 -5.35 -1.24 -30.71
N GLY A 309 -6.57 -1.31 -30.16
CA GLY A 309 -6.83 -1.00 -28.76
C GLY A 309 -6.15 -1.97 -27.78
N GLY A 310 -6.20 -3.27 -28.05
CA GLY A 310 -5.53 -4.30 -27.26
C GLY A 310 -4.01 -4.21 -27.32
N GLN A 311 -3.45 -3.85 -28.48
CA GLN A 311 -2.00 -3.65 -28.65
C GLN A 311 -1.49 -2.44 -27.86
N LEU A 312 -2.20 -1.31 -27.92
CA LEU A 312 -1.86 -0.12 -27.12
C LEU A 312 -1.97 -0.39 -25.62
N LEU A 313 -3.02 -1.08 -25.19
CA LEU A 313 -3.21 -1.49 -23.81
C LEU A 313 -2.09 -2.40 -23.32
N THR A 314 -1.69 -3.36 -24.15
CA THR A 314 -0.59 -4.30 -23.84
C THR A 314 0.73 -3.56 -23.71
N GLY A 315 1.05 -2.66 -24.64
CA GLY A 315 2.25 -1.83 -24.54
C GLY A 315 2.30 -1.01 -23.25
N LEU A 316 1.17 -0.41 -22.85
CA LEU A 316 1.08 0.35 -21.61
C LEU A 316 1.26 -0.55 -20.36
N LEU A 317 0.65 -1.75 -20.35
CA LEU A 317 0.78 -2.73 -19.27
C LEU A 317 2.23 -3.20 -19.10
N VAL A 318 2.93 -3.46 -20.20
CA VAL A 318 4.35 -3.88 -20.17
C VAL A 318 5.24 -2.79 -19.60
N VAL A 319 5.12 -1.55 -20.09
CA VAL A 319 5.91 -0.41 -19.60
C VAL A 319 5.68 -0.20 -18.10
N MET A 320 4.43 -0.21 -17.68
CA MET A 320 4.08 -0.05 -16.27
C MET A 320 4.56 -1.24 -15.41
N GLY A 321 4.50 -2.46 -15.95
CA GLY A 321 5.06 -3.66 -15.32
C GLY A 321 6.56 -3.56 -15.06
N MET A 322 7.32 -3.09 -16.06
CA MET A 322 8.75 -2.85 -15.91
C MET A 322 9.06 -1.80 -14.82
N VAL A 323 8.25 -0.75 -14.69
CA VAL A 323 8.40 0.24 -13.61
C VAL A 323 8.16 -0.42 -12.24
N VAL A 324 7.13 -1.27 -12.12
CA VAL A 324 6.84 -1.98 -10.86
C VAL A 324 7.99 -2.89 -10.46
N VAL A 325 8.49 -3.71 -11.38
CA VAL A 325 9.63 -4.62 -11.12
C VAL A 325 10.88 -3.81 -10.78
N GLY A 326 11.16 -2.72 -11.50
CA GLY A 326 12.30 -1.84 -11.23
C GLY A 326 12.25 -1.22 -9.83
N VAL A 327 11.07 -0.74 -9.39
CA VAL A 327 10.90 -0.18 -8.04
C VAL A 327 10.97 -1.27 -6.98
N PHE A 328 10.45 -2.47 -7.24
CA PHE A 328 10.57 -3.60 -6.33
C PHE A 328 12.03 -4.00 -6.12
N THR A 329 12.79 -4.17 -7.22
CA THR A 329 14.23 -4.41 -7.20
C THR A 329 14.96 -3.30 -6.47
N ALA A 330 14.69 -2.02 -6.77
CA ALA A 330 15.31 -0.90 -6.08
C ALA A 330 15.00 -0.87 -4.57
N THR A 331 13.80 -1.27 -4.18
CA THR A 331 13.41 -1.35 -2.76
C THR A 331 14.16 -2.49 -2.07
N LEU A 332 14.21 -3.68 -2.67
CA LEU A 332 15.01 -4.80 -2.15
C LEU A 332 16.48 -4.44 -2.05
N THR A 333 17.04 -3.81 -3.09
CA THR A 333 18.40 -3.29 -3.09
C THR A 333 18.57 -2.26 -1.97
N SER A 334 17.63 -1.35 -1.72
CA SER A 334 17.76 -0.37 -0.63
C SER A 334 17.78 -1.03 0.77
N ILE A 335 17.06 -2.14 0.95
CA ILE A 335 17.06 -2.92 2.20
C ILE A 335 18.41 -3.62 2.35
N PHE A 336 18.86 -4.31 1.31
CA PHE A 336 20.09 -5.08 1.34
C PHE A 336 21.35 -4.20 1.37
N VAL A 337 21.33 -3.07 0.67
CA VAL A 337 22.37 -2.03 0.74
C VAL A 337 22.35 -1.35 2.09
N GLY A 338 21.20 -1.15 2.72
CA GLY A 338 21.14 -0.68 4.11
C GLY A 338 21.93 -1.61 5.03
N GLU A 339 21.67 -2.92 4.97
CA GLU A 339 22.41 -3.93 5.75
C GLU A 339 23.90 -4.00 5.37
N GLN A 340 24.24 -4.00 4.07
CA GLN A 340 25.65 -4.01 3.63
C GLN A 340 26.39 -2.74 3.98
N SER A 341 25.76 -1.57 3.89
CA SER A 341 26.38 -0.29 4.24
C SER A 341 26.73 -0.24 5.74
N GLU A 342 25.87 -0.79 6.60
CA GLU A 342 26.17 -0.94 8.02
C GLU A 342 27.33 -1.90 8.29
N GLU A 343 27.45 -2.99 7.53
CA GLU A 343 28.59 -3.92 7.64
C GLU A 343 29.90 -3.33 7.12
N LEU A 344 29.85 -2.60 6.00
CA LEU A 344 31.01 -1.96 5.39
C LEU A 344 31.53 -0.80 6.24
N GLU A 345 30.63 -0.03 6.85
CA GLU A 345 30.98 1.06 7.78
C GLU A 345 31.59 0.50 9.07
N LYS A 346 31.09 -0.64 9.59
CA LYS A 346 31.72 -1.36 10.72
C LYS A 346 33.14 -1.81 10.37
N LEU A 347 33.33 -2.45 9.21
CA LEU A 347 34.65 -2.89 8.74
C LEU A 347 35.63 -1.73 8.52
N SER A 348 35.16 -0.64 7.90
CA SER A 348 35.97 0.57 7.68
C SER A 348 36.41 1.20 9.01
N THR A 349 35.52 1.22 10.00
CA THR A 349 35.81 1.74 11.34
C THR A 349 36.85 0.86 12.03
N GLU A 350 36.68 -0.46 11.99
CA GLU A 350 37.63 -1.41 12.61
C GLU A 350 39.01 -1.37 11.96
N LEU A 351 39.08 -1.21 10.63
CA LEU A 351 40.34 -0.96 9.90
C LEU A 351 41.01 0.35 10.35
N SER A 352 40.24 1.43 10.51
CA SER A 352 40.78 2.72 10.95
C SER A 352 41.34 2.68 12.37
N GLU A 353 40.68 1.91 13.25
CA GLU A 353 41.11 1.71 14.64
C GLU A 353 42.40 0.88 14.70
N GLN A 354 42.51 -0.17 13.87
CA GLN A 354 43.75 -0.95 13.75
C GLN A 354 44.92 -0.13 13.22
N ILE A 355 44.69 0.76 12.24
CA ILE A 355 45.72 1.66 11.70
C ILE A 355 46.19 2.65 12.77
N ALA A 356 45.27 3.22 13.56
CA ALA A 356 45.61 4.12 14.66
C ALA A 356 46.46 3.42 15.74
N GLN A 357 46.10 2.20 16.12
CA GLN A 357 46.86 1.41 17.09
C GLN A 357 48.25 1.01 16.56
N LEU A 358 48.36 0.71 15.27
CA LEU A 358 49.65 0.43 14.62
C LEU A 358 50.54 1.67 14.58
N ALA A 359 49.98 2.85 14.27
CA ALA A 359 50.71 4.11 14.27
C ALA A 359 51.25 4.45 15.66
N GLU A 360 50.42 4.32 16.70
CA GLU A 360 50.81 4.56 18.10
C GLU A 360 51.91 3.58 18.55
N LYS A 361 51.81 2.31 18.13
CA LYS A 361 52.83 1.30 18.44
C LYS A 361 54.16 1.56 17.72
N VAL A 362 54.12 2.05 16.47
CA VAL A 362 55.32 2.43 15.72
C VAL A 362 56.01 3.64 16.36
N ASP A 363 55.26 4.68 16.75
CA ASP A 363 55.83 5.85 17.44
C ASP A 363 56.48 5.45 18.76
N SER A 364 55.83 4.58 19.56
CA SER A 364 56.41 4.10 20.82
C SER A 364 57.71 3.29 20.63
N MET A 365 57.86 2.57 19.52
CA MET A 365 59.08 1.82 19.22
C MET A 365 60.21 2.72 18.69
N ILE A 366 59.87 3.85 18.06
CA ILE A 366 60.86 4.84 17.61
C ILE A 366 61.40 5.61 18.81
N ASP A 367 60.56 5.96 19.77
CA ASP A 367 60.97 6.66 21.01
C ASP A 367 61.79 5.76 21.95
N GLU A 368 61.65 4.43 21.89
CA GLU A 368 62.48 3.51 22.70
C GLU A 368 63.86 3.20 22.08
N GLN A 369 64.11 3.58 20.82
CA GLN A 369 65.38 3.31 20.11
C GLN A 369 66.26 4.55 19.87
N GLY A 370 65.76 5.76 20.15
CA GLY A 370 66.52 7.02 20.13
C GLY A 370 67.03 7.40 21.52
#